data_AF-A0A2E9UN86-F1
#
_entry.id   AF-A0A2E9UN86-F1
#
_cell.length_a   1.000
_cell.length_b   1.000
_cell.length_c   1.000
_cell.angle_alpha   90.00
_cell.angle_beta   90.00
_cell.angle_gamma   90.00
#
_symmetry.space_group_name_H-M   'P 1'
#
loop_
_entity.id
_entity.type
_entity.pdbx_description
1 polymer ?
#
loop_
_entity_poly.entity_id
_entity_poly.type
_entity_poly.pdbx_seq_one_letter_code
_entity_poly.pdbx_strand_id
1 'polypeptide(L)'
;MSILDTIAPRRGPKQRRLTKTFVAKTTFYVSVALGALFILGSVWLYENDRTLKEIPATRDTFAVIDEVQEYLKIARHRGFLNQDEPASCWDSFEDAKFSAEYLLYGSWRIDAYFSLVRYYWRVDDKTLAVTRDRWLRTYTSTIEC
;
A
#
# COMPACT_ATOMS: atom_id res chain seq x y z
N MET A 1 74.87 -49.72 -25.53
CA MET A 1 73.43 -49.80 -25.19
C MET A 1 73.02 -48.43 -24.65
N SER A 2 72.00 -47.71 -25.12
CA SER A 2 71.04 -47.85 -26.23
C SER A 2 70.41 -46.45 -26.39
N ILE A 3 70.51 -45.69 -27.50
CA ILE A 3 69.68 -45.65 -28.73
C ILE A 3 68.14 -45.55 -28.52
N LEU A 4 67.58 -45.66 -27.31
CA LEU A 4 66.12 -45.76 -27.13
C LEU A 4 65.43 -44.69 -26.24
N ASP A 5 65.95 -43.46 -26.16
CA ASP A 5 65.09 -42.34 -25.71
C ASP A 5 65.32 -41.03 -26.50
N THR A 6 65.82 -41.18 -27.72
CA THR A 6 65.38 -40.32 -28.82
C THR A 6 63.91 -40.72 -29.08
N ILE A 7 62.99 -39.74 -29.05
CA ILE A 7 61.54 -39.84 -29.37
C ILE A 7 60.61 -39.94 -28.15
N ALA A 8 60.26 -38.79 -27.56
CA ALA A 8 58.86 -38.38 -27.42
C ALA A 8 58.70 -36.92 -26.94
N PRO A 9 57.99 -36.05 -27.68
CA PRO A 9 57.52 -34.81 -27.10
C PRO A 9 56.44 -35.17 -26.07
N ARG A 10 56.60 -34.77 -24.80
CA ARG A 10 55.47 -34.82 -23.87
C ARG A 10 54.45 -33.72 -24.25
N ARG A 11 53.68 -33.99 -25.31
CA ARG A 11 52.31 -33.48 -25.47
C ARG A 11 51.48 -34.09 -24.32
N GLY A 12 51.50 -33.43 -23.17
CA GLY A 12 50.57 -33.73 -22.09
C GLY A 12 49.24 -33.01 -22.33
N PRO A 13 48.07 -33.62 -22.05
CA PRO A 13 46.74 -33.03 -22.24
C PRO A 13 46.40 -31.92 -21.22
N LYS A 14 47.41 -31.16 -20.76
CA LYS A 14 47.30 -30.21 -19.65
C LYS A 14 47.04 -28.76 -20.07
N GLN A 15 46.64 -28.49 -21.31
CA GLN A 15 46.39 -27.12 -21.80
C GLN A 15 44.94 -26.80 -22.21
N ARG A 16 43.94 -27.58 -21.79
CA ARG A 16 42.51 -27.27 -22.07
C ARG A 16 41.57 -27.40 -20.86
N ARG A 17 42.06 -27.15 -19.65
CA ARG A 17 41.20 -27.15 -18.43
C ARG A 17 40.68 -25.77 -18.01
N LEU A 18 40.80 -24.76 -18.87
CA LEU A 18 40.29 -23.41 -18.58
C LEU A 18 38.79 -23.21 -18.88
N THR A 19 38.08 -24.19 -19.44
CA THR A 19 36.93 -23.82 -20.29
C THR A 19 35.53 -24.04 -19.74
N LYS A 20 35.29 -24.88 -18.72
CA LYS A 20 33.91 -25.15 -18.24
C LYS A 20 33.59 -24.56 -16.89
N THR A 21 34.44 -24.78 -15.90
CA THR A 21 34.26 -24.25 -14.53
C THR A 21 34.44 -22.73 -14.47
N PHE A 22 35.38 -22.19 -15.25
CA PHE A 22 35.55 -20.73 -15.34
C PHE A 22 34.34 -20.09 -16.03
N VAL A 23 33.88 -20.67 -17.15
CA VAL A 23 32.67 -20.23 -17.86
C VAL A 23 31.45 -20.28 -16.96
N ALA A 24 31.23 -21.38 -16.23
CA ALA A 24 30.11 -21.53 -15.29
C ALA A 24 30.12 -20.50 -14.15
N LYS A 25 31.31 -20.17 -13.60
CA LYS A 25 31.44 -19.11 -12.59
C LYS A 25 31.13 -17.76 -13.20
N THR A 26 31.70 -17.43 -14.36
CA THR A 26 31.45 -16.16 -15.02
C THR A 26 29.98 -15.99 -15.40
N THR A 27 29.31 -17.01 -15.94
CA THR A 27 27.88 -16.94 -16.27
C THR A 27 27.03 -16.81 -15.02
N PHE A 28 27.38 -17.48 -13.92
CA PHE A 28 26.70 -17.31 -12.64
C PHE A 28 26.80 -15.86 -12.15
N TYR A 29 28.01 -15.30 -12.04
CA TYR A 29 28.19 -13.92 -11.57
C TYR A 29 27.53 -12.89 -12.49
N VAL A 30 27.60 -13.08 -13.81
CA VAL A 30 26.91 -12.22 -14.78
C VAL A 30 25.39 -12.32 -14.63
N SER A 31 24.83 -13.51 -14.43
CA SER A 31 23.39 -13.68 -14.21
C SER A 31 22.91 -13.01 -12.93
N VAL A 32 23.70 -13.11 -11.84
CA VAL A 32 23.40 -12.44 -10.57
C VAL A 32 23.46 -10.93 -10.72
N ALA A 33 24.49 -10.41 -11.41
CA ALA A 33 24.62 -8.98 -11.67
C ALA A 33 23.48 -8.43 -12.52
N LEU A 34 23.09 -9.14 -13.59
CA LEU A 34 21.94 -8.76 -14.42
C LEU A 34 20.62 -8.85 -13.64
N GLY A 35 20.45 -9.86 -12.79
CA GLY A 35 19.30 -9.97 -11.89
C GLY A 35 19.22 -8.78 -10.92
N ALA A 36 20.34 -8.39 -10.31
CA ALA A 36 20.40 -7.23 -9.43
C ALA A 36 20.07 -5.93 -10.17
N LEU A 37 20.61 -5.73 -11.38
CA LEU A 37 20.29 -4.57 -12.21
C LEU A 37 18.81 -4.53 -12.61
N PHE A 38 18.22 -5.69 -12.92
CA PHE A 38 16.79 -5.79 -13.22
C PHE A 38 15.93 -5.44 -12.01
N ILE A 39 16.27 -5.93 -10.82
CA ILE A 39 15.55 -5.59 -9.59
C ILE A 39 15.65 -4.09 -9.31
N LEU A 40 16.84 -3.51 -9.39
CA LEU A 40 17.03 -2.07 -9.18
C LEU A 40 16.26 -1.22 -10.20
N GLY A 41 16.35 -1.58 -11.49
CA GLY A 41 15.64 -0.90 -12.56
C GLY A 41 14.11 -1.00 -12.42
N SER A 42 13.60 -2.17 -12.02
CA SER A 42 12.16 -2.38 -11.81
C SER A 42 11.64 -1.61 -10.60
N VAL A 43 12.39 -1.54 -9.49
CA VAL A 43 12.03 -0.71 -8.32
C VAL A 43 11.99 0.77 -8.71
N TRP A 44 13.02 1.26 -9.41
CA TRP A 44 13.09 2.67 -9.81
C TRP A 44 11.97 3.08 -10.76
N LEU A 45 11.67 2.25 -11.78
CA LEU A 45 10.54 2.48 -12.68
C LEU A 45 9.21 2.43 -11.95
N TYR A 46 9.05 1.48 -11.02
CA TYR A 46 7.81 1.31 -10.26
C TYR A 46 7.52 2.46 -9.29
N GLU A 47 8.55 3.07 -8.67
CA GLU A 47 8.38 4.25 -7.81
C GLU A 47 7.96 5.48 -8.62
N ASN A 48 8.58 5.71 -9.77
CA ASN A 48 8.30 6.91 -10.57
C ASN A 48 6.87 6.92 -11.14
N ASP A 49 6.38 5.77 -11.60
CA ASP A 49 5.05 5.64 -12.21
C ASP A 49 3.91 5.80 -11.18
N ARG A 50 4.22 5.77 -9.88
CA ARG A 50 3.26 5.89 -8.77
C ARG A 50 3.24 7.24 -8.07
N THR A 51 4.06 8.19 -8.50
CA THR A 51 4.01 9.55 -7.96
C THR A 51 2.75 10.26 -8.45
N LEU A 52 1.65 10.04 -7.74
CA LEU A 52 0.37 10.70 -8.01
C LEU A 52 0.51 12.19 -7.71
N LYS A 53 0.02 13.03 -8.63
CA LYS A 53 0.03 14.49 -8.45
C LYS A 53 -0.75 14.83 -7.19
N GLU A 54 -0.06 15.40 -6.21
CA GLU A 54 -0.68 15.88 -4.97
C GLU A 54 -1.70 16.97 -5.31
N ILE A 55 -2.95 16.73 -4.92
CA ILE A 55 -4.02 17.72 -4.99
C ILE A 55 -4.02 18.39 -3.62
N PRO A 56 -3.76 19.70 -3.49
CA PRO A 56 -3.81 20.36 -2.20
C PRO A 56 -5.25 20.49 -1.70
N ALA A 57 -5.42 20.45 -0.38
CA ALA A 57 -6.68 20.73 0.28
C ALA A 57 -7.19 22.15 -0.06
N THR A 58 -8.46 22.26 -0.41
CA THR A 58 -9.12 23.55 -0.65
C THR A 58 -9.99 24.00 0.53
N ARG A 59 -10.38 23.07 1.41
CA ARG A 59 -11.23 23.31 2.57
C ARG A 59 -10.45 23.27 3.88
N ASP A 60 -11.06 23.81 4.93
CA ASP A 60 -10.55 23.72 6.29
C ASP A 60 -11.12 22.51 7.02
N THR A 61 -10.36 21.99 7.98
CA THR A 61 -10.77 20.85 8.82
C THR A 61 -12.11 21.06 9.50
N PHE A 62 -12.38 22.29 9.96
CA PHE A 62 -13.64 22.62 10.65
C PHE A 62 -14.85 22.52 9.73
N ALA A 63 -14.76 23.04 8.50
CA ALA A 63 -15.85 22.99 7.53
C ALA A 63 -16.20 21.54 7.17
N VAL A 64 -15.18 20.69 7.03
CA VAL A 64 -15.36 19.30 6.64
C VAL A 64 -15.92 18.45 7.80
N ILE A 65 -15.55 18.76 9.04
CA ILE A 65 -16.16 18.13 10.21
C ILE A 65 -17.63 18.54 10.33
N ASP A 66 -17.94 19.83 10.15
CA ASP A 66 -19.31 20.35 10.24
C ASP A 66 -20.26 19.62 9.27
N GLU A 67 -19.83 19.42 8.01
CA GLU A 67 -20.57 18.63 7.02
C GLU A 67 -20.87 17.20 7.48
N VAL A 68 -19.91 16.53 8.13
CA VAL A 68 -20.16 15.19 8.70
C VAL A 68 -21.15 15.26 9.85
N GLN A 69 -21.10 16.29 10.70
CA GLN A 69 -22.06 16.46 11.79
C GLN A 69 -23.47 16.72 11.24
N GLU A 70 -23.61 17.56 10.21
CA GLU A 70 -24.88 17.79 9.52
C GLU A 70 -25.43 16.51 8.88
N TYR A 71 -24.57 15.74 8.21
CA TYR A 71 -24.93 14.43 7.69
C TYR A 71 -25.46 13.49 8.78
N LEU A 72 -24.78 13.42 9.93
CA LEU A 72 -25.17 12.55 11.05
C LEU A 72 -26.48 12.98 11.72
N LYS A 73 -26.82 14.27 11.71
CA LYS A 73 -28.12 14.78 12.21
C LYS A 73 -29.30 14.35 11.34
N ILE A 74 -29.05 14.06 10.06
CA ILE A 74 -30.07 13.61 9.11
C ILE A 74 -30.11 12.08 9.02
N ALA A 75 -28.94 11.43 9.10
CA ALA A 75 -28.80 9.99 9.05
C ALA A 75 -29.45 9.31 10.27
N ARG A 76 -30.06 8.15 10.04
CA ARG A 76 -30.69 7.34 11.09
C ARG A 76 -30.11 5.92 11.12
N HIS A 77 -30.03 5.35 12.30
CA HIS A 77 -29.63 3.96 12.52
C HIS A 77 -30.70 3.21 13.32
N ARG A 78 -30.65 1.86 13.30
CA ARG A 78 -31.53 0.96 14.07
C ARG A 78 -30.76 0.19 15.14
N GLY A 79 -29.86 0.90 15.82
CA GLY A 79 -28.96 0.32 16.81
C GLY A 79 -28.02 -0.77 16.26
N PHE A 80 -27.51 -1.61 17.15
CA PHE A 80 -26.63 -2.72 16.77
C PHE A 80 -27.46 -3.84 16.16
N LEU A 81 -26.99 -4.44 15.06
CA LEU A 81 -27.69 -5.51 14.32
C LEU A 81 -29.00 -5.08 13.63
N ASN A 82 -29.28 -3.77 13.56
CA ASN A 82 -30.46 -3.20 12.89
C ASN A 82 -31.83 -3.67 13.45
N GLN A 83 -31.91 -3.91 14.77
CA GLN A 83 -33.12 -4.43 15.43
C GLN A 83 -33.89 -3.38 16.23
N ASP A 84 -33.28 -2.24 16.53
CA ASP A 84 -33.89 -1.21 17.36
C ASP A 84 -34.76 -0.23 16.54
N GLU A 85 -35.53 0.60 17.23
CA GLU A 85 -36.26 1.69 16.59
C GLU A 85 -35.30 2.70 15.92
N PRO A 86 -35.69 3.34 14.81
CA PRO A 86 -34.85 4.32 14.14
C PRO A 86 -34.51 5.51 15.04
N ALA A 87 -33.22 5.67 15.37
CA ALA A 87 -32.67 6.80 16.11
C ALA A 87 -31.74 7.64 15.23
N SER A 88 -31.47 8.88 15.63
CA SER A 88 -30.54 9.76 14.90
C SER A 88 -29.11 9.25 15.09
N CYS A 89 -28.33 9.24 14.01
CA CYS A 89 -26.90 8.92 14.12
C CYS A 89 -26.17 9.94 15.00
N TRP A 90 -26.59 11.20 14.97
CA TRP A 90 -26.02 12.25 15.80
C TRP A 90 -26.05 11.92 17.30
N ASP A 91 -27.12 11.31 17.80
CA ASP A 91 -27.27 10.98 19.23
C ASP A 91 -26.15 10.05 19.73
N SER A 92 -25.58 9.23 18.83
CA SER A 92 -24.46 8.35 19.15
C SER A 92 -23.09 9.06 19.13
N PHE A 93 -22.99 10.21 18.46
CA PHE A 93 -21.73 10.91 18.20
C PHE A 93 -21.69 12.35 18.70
N GLU A 94 -22.73 12.85 19.37
CA GLU A 94 -22.84 14.24 19.82
C GLU A 94 -21.65 14.67 20.70
N ASP A 95 -21.27 13.81 21.65
CA ASP A 95 -20.11 14.04 22.54
C ASP A 95 -18.81 13.44 21.98
N ALA A 96 -18.83 12.89 20.76
CA ALA A 96 -17.66 12.25 20.19
C ALA A 96 -16.65 13.27 19.67
N LYS A 97 -15.37 12.96 19.85
CA LYS A 97 -14.29 13.77 19.28
C LYS A 97 -14.04 13.35 17.82
N PHE A 98 -14.26 14.29 16.91
CA PHE A 98 -13.97 14.13 15.49
C PHE A 98 -12.52 14.48 15.17
N SER A 99 -11.90 13.69 14.29
CA SER A 99 -10.58 13.94 13.71
C SER A 99 -10.71 13.99 12.19
N ALA A 100 -9.99 14.90 11.54
CA ALA A 100 -9.99 15.07 10.09
C ALA A 100 -8.57 14.94 9.54
N GLU A 101 -8.43 14.16 8.47
CA GLU A 101 -7.18 13.93 7.77
C GLU A 101 -7.43 14.11 6.26
N TYR A 102 -6.63 14.98 5.64
CA TYR A 102 -6.70 15.14 4.19
C TYR A 102 -5.95 14.03 3.49
N LEU A 103 -6.61 13.33 2.57
CA LEU A 103 -5.97 12.35 1.72
C LEU A 103 -5.57 13.00 0.39
N LEU A 104 -4.37 12.67 -0.09
CA LEU A 104 -3.68 13.24 -1.26
C LEU A 104 -4.44 13.13 -2.62
N TYR A 105 -5.70 12.67 -2.59
CA TYR A 105 -6.57 12.43 -3.74
C TYR A 105 -7.81 13.33 -3.77
N GLY A 106 -7.81 14.45 -3.06
CA GLY A 106 -8.96 15.37 -3.07
C GLY A 106 -10.11 14.95 -2.15
N SER A 107 -9.84 14.13 -1.14
CA SER A 107 -10.86 13.67 -0.20
C SER A 107 -10.37 13.79 1.24
N TRP A 108 -11.22 14.25 2.13
CA TRP A 108 -11.02 14.19 3.55
C TRP A 108 -11.50 12.86 4.11
N ARG A 109 -10.77 12.34 5.09
CA ARG A 109 -11.21 11.26 5.96
C ARG A 109 -11.50 11.85 7.33
N ILE A 110 -12.73 11.66 7.79
CA ILE A 110 -13.17 12.06 9.12
C ILE A 110 -13.42 10.80 9.92
N ASP A 111 -13.03 10.79 11.17
CA ASP A 111 -13.27 9.67 12.06
C ASP A 111 -13.70 10.11 13.45
N ALA A 112 -14.51 9.25 14.08
CA ALA A 112 -14.94 9.38 15.46
C ALA A 112 -15.12 7.99 16.08
N TYR A 113 -15.06 7.92 17.40
CA TYR A 113 -15.27 6.69 18.15
C TYR A 113 -16.68 6.62 18.71
N PHE A 114 -17.30 5.46 18.60
CA PHE A 114 -18.53 5.10 19.31
C PHE A 114 -18.45 3.64 19.76
N SER A 115 -18.71 3.39 21.06
CA SER A 115 -18.66 2.04 21.65
C SER A 115 -17.39 1.25 21.30
N LEU A 116 -16.21 1.89 21.42
CA LEU A 116 -14.88 1.33 21.10
C LEU A 116 -14.64 0.98 19.62
N VAL A 117 -15.58 1.29 18.73
CA VAL A 117 -15.42 1.15 17.29
C VAL A 117 -15.12 2.52 16.69
N ARG A 118 -14.13 2.56 15.78
CA ARG A 118 -13.81 3.76 15.00
C ARG A 118 -14.61 3.76 13.71
N TYR A 119 -15.43 4.79 13.54
CA TYR A 119 -16.22 5.03 12.35
C TYR A 119 -15.47 6.01 11.45
N TYR A 120 -15.65 5.85 10.15
CA TYR A 120 -14.97 6.65 9.14
C TYR A 120 -15.98 7.18 8.13
N TRP A 121 -15.81 8.44 7.77
CA TRP A 121 -16.52 9.11 6.70
C TRP A 121 -15.53 9.71 5.71
N ARG A 122 -15.93 9.75 4.44
CA ARG A 122 -15.25 10.50 3.40
C ARG A 122 -16.04 11.73 3.06
N VAL A 123 -15.33 12.84 2.95
CA VAL A 123 -15.88 14.09 2.41
C VAL A 123 -15.06 14.48 1.20
N ASP A 124 -15.74 14.64 0.07
CA ASP A 124 -15.10 15.16 -1.14
C ASP A 124 -14.75 16.64 -0.94
N ASP A 125 -13.48 17.02 -1.19
CA ASP A 125 -12.99 18.37 -0.91
C ASP A 125 -13.67 19.46 -1.78
N LYS A 126 -14.13 19.08 -2.98
CA LYS A 126 -14.76 20.02 -3.92
C LYS A 126 -16.26 20.14 -3.67
N THR A 127 -16.94 19.00 -3.55
CA THR A 127 -18.41 18.93 -3.50
C THR A 127 -18.97 18.90 -2.09
N LEU A 128 -18.13 18.65 -1.08
CA LEU A 128 -18.53 18.40 0.31
C LEU A 128 -19.47 17.21 0.48
N ALA A 129 -19.58 16.34 -0.53
CA ALA A 129 -20.40 15.14 -0.43
C ALA A 129 -19.84 14.19 0.64
N VAL A 130 -20.65 13.94 1.67
CA VAL A 130 -20.35 13.00 2.74
C VAL A 130 -20.75 11.59 2.32
N THR A 131 -19.84 10.65 2.45
CA THR A 131 -20.10 9.21 2.25
C THR A 131 -19.51 8.42 3.39
N ARG A 132 -20.17 7.33 3.78
CA ARG A 132 -19.61 6.43 4.79
C ARG A 132 -18.43 5.66 4.20
N ASP A 133 -17.29 5.68 4.88
CA ASP A 133 -16.12 4.90 4.50
C ASP A 133 -16.12 3.53 5.20
N ARG A 134 -16.42 2.46 4.46
CA ARG A 134 -16.38 1.09 4.96
C ARG A 134 -15.02 0.40 4.73
N TRP A 135 -13.94 1.17 4.69
CA TRP A 135 -12.59 0.64 4.47
C TRP A 135 -12.20 -0.47 5.46
N LEU A 136 -12.52 -0.30 6.74
CA LEU A 136 -12.15 -1.27 7.77
C LEU A 136 -13.30 -2.28 8.00
N ARG A 137 -13.09 -3.54 7.61
CA ARG A 137 -13.98 -4.63 8.05
C ARG A 137 -13.72 -4.89 9.53
N THR A 138 -14.74 -4.70 10.35
CA THR A 138 -14.71 -5.12 11.76
C THR A 138 -15.61 -6.33 11.97
N TYR A 139 -15.22 -7.19 12.91
CA TYR A 139 -16.04 -8.32 13.36
C TYR A 139 -17.02 -7.92 14.48
N THR A 140 -16.84 -6.73 15.06
CA THR A 140 -17.79 -6.18 16.03
C THR A 140 -19.04 -5.67 15.34
N SER A 141 -20.18 -5.75 16.02
CA SER A 141 -21.39 -5.09 15.57
C SER A 141 -21.15 -3.58 15.45
N THR A 142 -21.67 -2.98 14.38
CA THR A 142 -21.62 -1.53 14.16
C THR A 142 -23.01 -1.01 13.91
N ILE A 143 -23.24 0.26 14.23
CA ILE A 143 -24.45 0.94 13.81
C ILE A 143 -24.31 1.39 12.36
N GLU A 144 -25.42 1.41 11.62
CA GLU A 144 -25.40 1.89 10.25
C GLU A 144 -25.65 3.40 10.16
N CYS A 145 -24.53 4.13 10.24
CA CYS A 145 -24.30 5.52 9.86
C CYS A 145 -23.14 5.49 8.84
#